data_AF-A0AAQ3QEC4-F1
#
_entry.id   AF-A0AAQ3QEC4-F1
#
_cell.length_a   1.000
_cell.length_b   1.000
_cell.length_c   1.000
_cell.angle_alpha   90.00
_cell.angle_beta   90.00
_cell.angle_gamma   90.00
#
_symmetry.space_group_name_H-M   'P 1'
#
loop_
_entity.id
_entity.type
_entity.pdbx_description
1 polymer ?
#
loop_
_entity_poly.entity_id
_entity_poly.type
_entity_poly.pdbx_seq_one_letter_code
_entity_poly.pdbx_strand_id
1 'polypeptide(L)'
;MSAAKMLHVDAIQTATPGKVTAPGQARRISAAPGALRPELLQSRFQAVLYYSKASEKESPLDVAAWMKVSLSAALPDHPVLAGRLRRDGEDGEGWEVKFNDSGVRLVQATAEVSMAELMNSGDVRDKESKLAYWEEVDMEMPNFSALFYIQVTQFEGDGYTIGISCSLLLADPLFLANFLKSWARTHAQMLAQGRLTESPIFHLSYFERRDHPHHIKSTKLESNPTDSSSPSSSTMLFKVNRNLDAQSYDAFATACLQETTERLGAKPVPNFYLMISDHATGLKIEPCADASPRSSSRALDVAWWDQFGLDELVFAGTNKPLHVSCQVVSRVDGCLAMVMIPEGQMECVVSVTLPKA
;
A
#
# COMPACT_ATOMS: atom_id res chain seq x y z
N MET A 1 -36.47 7.86 -1.25
CA MET A 1 -35.01 8.00 -1.30
C MET A 1 -34.44 6.71 -0.73
N SER A 2 -33.57 6.00 -1.46
CA SER A 2 -32.87 4.84 -0.89
C SER A 2 -31.94 5.32 0.23
N ALA A 3 -31.78 4.52 1.29
CA ALA A 3 -30.78 4.80 2.32
C ALA A 3 -29.38 4.75 1.69
N ALA A 4 -28.47 5.61 2.16
CA ALA A 4 -27.08 5.62 1.69
C ALA A 4 -26.37 4.36 2.21
N LYS A 5 -25.73 3.62 1.30
CA LYS A 5 -24.94 2.42 1.62
C LYS A 5 -23.65 2.81 2.36
N MET A 6 -23.36 2.15 3.46
CA MET A 6 -22.23 2.46 4.34
C MET A 6 -21.15 1.37 4.31
N LEU A 7 -19.91 1.80 4.57
CA LEU A 7 -18.80 0.96 5.02
C LEU A 7 -18.52 1.27 6.48
N HIS A 8 -18.45 0.23 7.29
CA HIS A 8 -18.23 0.31 8.71
C HIS A 8 -16.89 -0.29 9.07
N VAL A 9 -16.09 0.44 9.84
CA VAL A 9 -14.92 -0.11 10.52
C VAL A 9 -15.39 -0.62 11.87
N ASP A 10 -15.34 -1.93 12.03
CA ASP A 10 -15.78 -2.65 13.23
C ASP A 10 -14.68 -2.67 14.28
N ALA A 11 -13.43 -2.76 13.82
CA ALA A 11 -12.30 -2.86 14.71
C ALA A 11 -10.96 -2.44 14.09
N ILE A 12 -10.05 -2.03 14.97
CA ILE A 12 -8.65 -1.78 14.63
C ILE A 12 -7.77 -2.50 15.66
N GLN A 13 -6.89 -3.37 15.16
CA GLN A 13 -5.89 -4.09 15.94
C GLN A 13 -4.49 -3.83 15.39
N THR A 14 -3.48 -4.43 16.01
CA THR A 14 -2.09 -4.32 15.56
C THR A 14 -1.41 -5.67 15.61
N ALA A 15 -0.72 -6.01 14.53
CA ALA A 15 0.22 -7.12 14.49
C ALA A 15 1.64 -6.56 14.68
N THR A 16 2.23 -6.87 15.84
CA THR A 16 3.64 -6.60 16.12
C THR A 16 4.50 -7.78 15.67
N PRO A 17 5.80 -7.58 15.40
CA PRO A 17 6.71 -8.69 15.14
C PRO A 17 6.70 -9.71 16.28
N GLY A 18 6.67 -11.00 15.94
CA GLY A 18 6.71 -12.11 16.90
C GLY A 18 8.08 -12.32 17.55
N LYS A 19 9.10 -11.59 17.09
CA LYS A 19 10.44 -11.53 17.65
C LYS A 19 10.85 -10.06 17.73
N VAL A 20 11.41 -9.68 18.88
CA VAL A 20 11.86 -8.31 19.13
C VAL A 20 12.97 -7.94 18.14
N THR A 21 12.81 -6.79 17.50
CA THR A 21 13.83 -6.23 16.60
C THR A 21 15.04 -5.77 17.41
N ALA A 22 16.24 -5.96 16.85
CA ALA A 22 17.46 -5.52 17.52
C ALA A 22 17.43 -4.00 17.79
N PRO A 23 17.85 -3.54 18.97
CA PRO A 23 17.76 -2.14 19.34
C PRO A 23 18.59 -1.26 18.42
N GLY A 24 18.17 -0.01 18.25
CA GLY A 24 18.91 0.98 17.48
C GLY A 24 18.69 0.94 15.97
N GLN A 25 18.09 -0.12 15.42
CA GLN A 25 17.86 -0.22 13.97
C GLN A 25 16.92 0.88 13.45
N ALA A 26 17.28 1.44 12.30
CA ALA A 26 16.53 2.46 11.58
C ALA A 26 16.96 2.46 10.10
N ARG A 27 16.10 2.97 9.23
CA ARG A 27 16.43 3.29 7.84
C ARG A 27 16.37 4.80 7.65
N ARG A 28 17.48 5.39 7.21
CA ARG A 28 17.55 6.83 6.96
C ARG A 28 16.80 7.20 5.68
N ILE A 29 16.18 8.37 5.69
CA ILE A 29 15.59 9.00 4.51
C ILE A 29 16.44 10.21 4.17
N SER A 30 17.24 10.08 3.11
CA SER A 30 18.06 11.16 2.58
C SER A 30 17.24 11.95 1.57
N ALA A 31 16.88 13.18 1.91
CA ALA A 31 16.12 14.07 1.06
C ALA A 31 16.85 15.41 0.88
N ALA A 32 16.72 16.03 -0.29
CA ALA A 32 17.17 17.41 -0.46
C ALA A 32 16.37 18.36 0.47
N PRO A 33 16.94 19.50 0.91
CA PRO A 33 16.23 20.47 1.74
C PRO A 33 14.87 20.84 1.13
N GLY A 34 13.80 20.71 1.93
CA GLY A 34 12.43 21.01 1.51
C GLY A 34 11.76 19.99 0.58
N ALA A 35 12.39 18.84 0.30
CA ALA A 35 11.81 17.78 -0.55
C ALA A 35 10.79 16.90 0.19
N LEU A 36 10.98 16.66 1.49
CA LEU A 36 10.02 15.95 2.34
C LEU A 36 8.91 16.90 2.80
N ARG A 37 8.03 17.25 1.86
CA ARG A 37 6.83 18.05 2.14
C ARG A 37 5.72 17.18 2.75
N PRO A 38 4.75 17.78 3.47
CA PRO A 38 3.62 17.05 4.05
C PRO A 38 2.91 16.13 3.05
N GLU A 39 2.78 16.57 1.80
CA GLU A 39 2.09 15.85 0.74
C GLU A 39 2.83 14.55 0.36
N LEU A 40 4.17 14.58 0.37
CA LEU A 40 4.99 13.41 0.07
C LEU A 40 4.89 12.36 1.19
N LEU A 41 4.75 12.80 2.43
CA LEU A 41 4.57 11.89 3.59
C LEU A 41 3.25 11.12 3.53
N GLN A 42 2.25 11.65 2.82
CA GLN A 42 0.98 10.96 2.57
C GLN A 42 1.03 9.98 1.39
N SER A 43 2.16 9.91 0.68
CA SER A 43 2.30 9.07 -0.50
C SER A 43 2.37 7.59 -0.12
N ARG A 44 1.51 6.80 -0.74
CA ARG A 44 1.34 5.38 -0.40
C ARG A 44 0.99 4.54 -1.62
N PHE A 45 1.35 3.28 -1.57
CA PHE A 45 0.79 2.27 -2.45
C PHE A 45 -0.49 1.71 -1.85
N GLN A 46 -1.53 1.56 -2.67
CA GLN A 46 -2.77 0.90 -2.32
C GLN A 46 -3.03 -0.29 -3.24
N ALA A 47 -3.45 -1.40 -2.63
CA ALA A 47 -3.98 -2.55 -3.35
C ALA A 47 -5.30 -3.03 -2.73
N VAL A 48 -6.25 -3.47 -3.54
CA VAL A 48 -7.50 -4.09 -3.09
C VAL A 48 -7.63 -5.43 -3.79
N LEU A 49 -7.65 -6.50 -3.01
CA LEU A 49 -7.75 -7.88 -3.48
C LEU A 49 -9.15 -8.41 -3.16
N TYR A 50 -9.89 -8.83 -4.18
CA TYR A 50 -11.27 -9.27 -4.08
C TYR A 50 -11.34 -10.79 -4.03
N TYR A 51 -12.04 -11.35 -3.05
CA TYR A 51 -12.17 -12.80 -2.85
C TYR A 51 -13.65 -13.18 -2.77
N SER A 52 -14.02 -14.30 -3.39
CA SER A 52 -15.23 -15.05 -3.00
C SER A 52 -14.93 -15.90 -1.78
N LYS A 53 -15.91 -16.21 -0.94
CA LYS A 53 -15.74 -17.26 0.08
C LYS A 53 -15.46 -18.61 -0.61
N ALA A 54 -14.46 -19.33 -0.13
CA ALA A 54 -14.11 -20.69 -0.54
C ALA A 54 -15.13 -21.74 -0.03
N SER A 55 -15.87 -21.43 1.04
CA SER A 55 -16.99 -22.23 1.52
C SER A 55 -17.94 -21.40 2.39
N GLU A 56 -19.17 -21.87 2.58
CA GLU A 56 -20.15 -21.29 3.52
C GLU A 56 -19.65 -21.17 4.97
N LYS A 57 -18.67 -22.00 5.34
CA LYS A 57 -18.06 -21.98 6.68
C LYS A 57 -16.94 -20.97 6.81
N GLU A 58 -16.47 -20.39 5.70
CA GLU A 58 -15.43 -19.39 5.76
C GLU A 58 -15.99 -18.08 6.29
N SER A 59 -15.37 -17.60 7.36
CA SER A 59 -15.66 -16.31 7.94
C SER A 59 -14.52 -15.34 7.63
N PRO A 60 -14.76 -14.21 6.94
CA PRO A 60 -13.75 -13.15 6.76
C PRO A 60 -13.18 -12.66 8.09
N LEU A 61 -13.95 -12.78 9.17
CA LEU A 61 -13.50 -12.50 10.53
C LEU A 61 -12.40 -13.48 10.98
N ASP A 62 -12.56 -14.78 10.73
CA ASP A 62 -11.54 -15.78 11.04
C ASP A 62 -10.28 -15.57 10.19
N VAL A 63 -10.45 -15.21 8.91
CA VAL A 63 -9.34 -14.86 8.01
C VAL A 63 -8.53 -13.68 8.59
N ALA A 64 -9.20 -12.60 9.00
CA ALA A 64 -8.54 -11.46 9.65
C ALA A 64 -7.82 -11.86 10.95
N ALA A 65 -8.42 -12.75 11.73
CA ALA A 65 -7.86 -13.30 12.96
C ALA A 65 -6.54 -14.06 12.71
N TRP A 66 -6.54 -14.96 11.72
CA TRP A 66 -5.37 -15.75 11.33
C TRP A 66 -4.30 -14.91 10.63
N MET A 67 -4.72 -13.90 9.85
CA MET A 67 -3.83 -12.91 9.25
C MET A 67 -3.02 -12.20 10.33
N LYS A 68 -3.62 -11.80 11.45
CA LYS A 68 -2.87 -11.20 12.57
C LYS A 68 -1.74 -12.09 13.08
N VAL A 69 -2.05 -13.35 13.37
CA VAL A 69 -1.10 -14.31 13.95
C VAL A 69 0.04 -14.61 12.98
N SER A 70 -0.30 -14.88 11.71
CA SER A 70 0.69 -15.17 10.66
C SER A 70 1.52 -13.95 10.27
N LEU A 71 0.94 -12.74 10.30
CA LEU A 71 1.66 -11.50 10.03
C LEU A 71 2.71 -11.23 11.11
N SER A 72 2.35 -11.44 12.38
CA SER A 72 3.32 -11.41 13.48
C SER A 72 4.46 -12.41 13.28
N ALA A 73 4.22 -13.56 12.67
CA ALA A 73 5.28 -14.53 12.35
C ALA A 73 6.17 -14.10 11.16
N ALA A 74 5.65 -13.35 10.20
CA ALA A 74 6.38 -12.91 9.00
C ALA A 74 7.16 -11.59 9.18
N LEU A 75 6.69 -10.70 10.05
CA LEU A 75 7.30 -9.38 10.28
C LEU A 75 8.77 -9.40 10.76
N PRO A 76 9.27 -10.39 11.52
CA PRO A 76 10.67 -10.43 11.94
C PRO A 76 11.70 -10.39 10.79
N ASP A 77 11.32 -10.87 9.60
CA ASP A 77 12.21 -10.85 8.43
C ASP A 77 12.26 -9.47 7.76
N HIS A 78 11.31 -8.58 8.06
CA HIS A 78 11.17 -7.26 7.47
C HIS A 78 10.77 -6.20 8.52
N PRO A 79 11.62 -5.94 9.54
CA PRO A 79 11.26 -5.12 10.70
C PRO A 79 10.88 -3.67 10.35
N VAL A 80 11.35 -3.15 9.22
CA VAL A 80 10.97 -1.83 8.71
C VAL A 80 9.46 -1.67 8.52
N LEU A 81 8.75 -2.75 8.15
CA LEU A 81 7.29 -2.76 7.96
C LEU A 81 6.51 -2.54 9.26
N ALA A 82 7.13 -2.80 10.40
CA ALA A 82 6.57 -2.57 11.73
C ALA A 82 7.06 -1.25 12.37
N GLY A 83 7.81 -0.43 11.62
CA GLY A 83 8.41 0.80 12.10
C GLY A 83 7.50 2.02 12.09
N ARG A 84 8.05 3.16 12.52
CA ARG A 84 7.38 4.47 12.50
C ARG A 84 8.33 5.54 11.98
N LEU A 85 7.77 6.56 11.35
CA LEU A 85 8.52 7.71 10.87
C LEU A 85 8.96 8.56 12.08
N ARG A 86 10.17 9.08 12.03
CA ARG A 86 10.74 9.93 13.09
C ARG A 86 11.63 11.00 12.46
N ARG A 87 11.70 12.16 13.10
CA ARG A 87 12.72 13.18 12.80
C ARG A 87 14.05 12.81 13.49
N ASP A 88 15.12 12.77 12.72
CA ASP A 88 16.46 12.41 13.17
C ASP A 88 17.09 13.57 13.97
N GLY A 89 17.61 13.27 15.17
CA GLY A 89 18.49 14.15 15.97
C GLY A 89 17.92 15.47 16.53
N GLU A 90 18.75 16.13 17.36
CA GLU A 90 18.45 17.43 18.02
C GLU A 90 18.32 18.59 17.03
N ASP A 91 18.91 18.48 15.83
CA ASP A 91 18.88 19.51 14.79
C ASP A 91 17.61 19.44 13.90
N GLY A 92 16.83 18.35 13.98
CA GLY A 92 15.49 18.25 13.39
C GLY A 92 15.38 18.24 11.86
N GLU A 93 16.49 18.22 11.12
CA GLU A 93 16.50 18.33 9.65
C GLU A 93 16.39 16.97 8.92
N GLY A 94 16.75 15.86 9.58
CA GLY A 94 16.72 14.52 8.97
C GLY A 94 15.43 13.74 9.23
N TRP A 95 15.12 12.76 8.38
CA TRP A 95 14.00 11.82 8.58
C TRP A 95 14.50 10.38 8.58
N GLU A 96 13.91 9.53 9.42
CA GLU A 96 14.19 8.10 9.46
C GLU A 96 12.92 7.28 9.70
N VAL A 97 12.94 6.02 9.28
CA VAL A 97 11.98 5.02 9.75
C VAL A 97 12.66 4.23 10.87
N LYS A 98 12.18 4.41 12.10
CA LYS A 98 12.67 3.67 13.26
C LYS A 98 12.03 2.29 13.34
N PHE A 99 12.84 1.24 13.51
CA PHE A 99 12.33 -0.13 13.62
C PHE A 99 11.98 -0.40 15.10
N ASN A 100 10.83 0.11 15.53
CA ASN A 100 10.43 0.17 16.93
C ASN A 100 9.31 -0.81 17.29
N ASP A 101 9.06 -1.82 16.45
CA ASP A 101 8.05 -2.86 16.65
C ASP A 101 6.62 -2.35 16.89
N SER A 102 6.32 -1.11 16.49
CA SER A 102 4.97 -0.53 16.62
C SER A 102 3.92 -1.26 15.77
N GLY A 103 4.35 -2.07 14.83
CA GLY A 103 3.52 -3.04 14.12
C GLY A 103 2.66 -2.46 12.99
N VAL A 104 1.96 -3.37 12.32
CA VAL A 104 1.03 -3.11 11.19
C VAL A 104 -0.39 -3.03 11.72
N ARG A 105 -1.18 -2.05 11.25
CA ARG A 105 -2.58 -1.92 11.65
C ARG A 105 -3.45 -2.90 10.87
N LEU A 106 -4.30 -3.62 11.58
CA LEU A 106 -5.26 -4.55 11.03
C LEU A 106 -6.65 -3.99 11.27
N VAL A 107 -7.39 -3.75 10.20
CA VAL A 107 -8.72 -3.15 10.21
C VAL A 107 -9.73 -4.22 9.82
N GLN A 108 -10.77 -4.40 10.61
CA GLN A 108 -11.91 -5.24 10.26
C GLN A 108 -13.08 -4.33 9.92
N ALA A 109 -13.75 -4.63 8.82
CA ALA A 109 -14.81 -3.81 8.30
C ALA A 109 -15.94 -4.65 7.70
N THR A 110 -17.11 -4.05 7.65
CA THR A 110 -18.31 -4.57 6.97
C THR A 110 -18.84 -3.52 5.99
N ALA A 111 -19.37 -3.95 4.86
CA ALA A 111 -19.98 -3.08 3.87
C ALA A 111 -21.43 -3.51 3.62
N GLU A 112 -22.35 -2.56 3.67
CA GLU A 112 -23.80 -2.76 3.43
C GLU A 112 -24.13 -2.98 1.94
N VAL A 113 -23.16 -3.41 1.14
CA VAL A 113 -23.26 -3.58 -0.31
C VAL A 113 -22.77 -4.97 -0.66
N SER A 114 -23.26 -5.54 -1.76
CA SER A 114 -22.63 -6.75 -2.31
C SER A 114 -21.35 -6.40 -3.08
N MET A 115 -20.40 -7.32 -3.13
CA MET A 115 -19.17 -7.14 -3.91
C MET A 115 -19.47 -6.90 -5.41
N ALA A 116 -20.45 -7.62 -5.96
CA ALA A 116 -20.88 -7.46 -7.35
C ALA A 116 -21.50 -6.08 -7.61
N GLU A 117 -22.31 -5.56 -6.69
CA GLU A 117 -22.87 -4.21 -6.78
C GLU A 117 -21.79 -3.13 -6.73
N LEU A 118 -20.76 -3.30 -5.89
CA LEU A 118 -19.61 -2.40 -5.85
C LEU A 118 -18.81 -2.42 -7.15
N MET A 119 -18.53 -3.60 -7.71
CA MET A 119 -17.73 -3.73 -8.93
C MET A 119 -18.45 -3.21 -10.19
N ASN A 120 -19.78 -3.27 -10.21
CA ASN A 120 -20.59 -2.81 -11.33
C ASN A 120 -20.93 -1.30 -11.26
N SER A 121 -20.44 -0.57 -10.25
CA SER A 121 -20.71 0.85 -10.12
C SER A 121 -19.76 1.70 -10.98
N GLY A 122 -20.19 2.89 -11.41
CA GLY A 122 -19.35 3.77 -12.24
C GLY A 122 -18.16 4.43 -11.52
N ASP A 123 -18.09 4.28 -10.19
CA ASP A 123 -17.18 4.95 -9.26
C ASP A 123 -16.29 3.96 -8.47
N VAL A 124 -16.02 2.77 -9.00
CA VAL A 124 -15.26 1.69 -8.32
C VAL A 124 -13.98 2.21 -7.66
N ARG A 125 -13.20 3.06 -8.34
CA ARG A 125 -11.93 3.58 -7.84
C ARG A 125 -12.09 4.44 -6.57
N ASP A 126 -13.14 5.26 -6.49
CA ASP A 126 -13.40 6.08 -5.31
C ASP A 126 -13.83 5.21 -4.14
N LYS A 127 -14.58 4.14 -4.43
CA LYS A 127 -14.98 3.14 -3.43
C LYS A 127 -13.79 2.31 -2.95
N GLU A 128 -12.87 1.93 -3.83
CA GLU A 128 -11.63 1.22 -3.50
C GLU A 128 -10.75 1.98 -2.51
N SER A 129 -10.74 3.32 -2.57
CA SER A 129 -10.04 4.14 -1.58
C SER A 129 -10.54 3.94 -0.15
N LYS A 130 -11.81 3.53 0.01
CA LYS A 130 -12.47 3.24 1.31
C LYS A 130 -12.27 1.78 1.73
N LEU A 131 -11.91 0.89 0.79
CA LEU A 131 -11.62 -0.53 1.04
C LEU A 131 -10.17 -0.75 1.52
N ALA A 132 -9.28 0.21 1.30
CA ALA A 132 -7.92 0.20 1.79
C ALA A 132 -7.71 1.33 2.81
N TYR A 133 -8.05 1.06 4.08
CA TYR A 133 -7.97 2.04 5.18
C TYR A 133 -6.65 2.81 5.17
N TRP A 134 -6.74 4.10 5.42
CA TRP A 134 -5.59 4.96 5.65
C TRP A 134 -5.96 6.07 6.63
N GLU A 135 -5.06 6.33 7.56
CA GLU A 135 -5.09 7.53 8.39
C GLU A 135 -3.90 8.39 8.00
N GLU A 136 -4.10 9.69 7.90
CA GLU A 136 -3.05 10.60 7.45
C GLU A 136 -1.89 10.62 8.45
N VAL A 137 -0.67 10.72 7.94
CA VAL A 137 0.52 10.86 8.78
C VAL A 137 0.46 12.22 9.47
N ASP A 138 0.52 12.21 10.79
CA ASP A 138 0.58 13.40 11.63
C ASP A 138 1.99 14.02 11.47
N MET A 139 2.02 15.26 11.04
CA MET A 139 3.26 15.99 10.76
C MET A 139 4.02 16.37 12.02
N GLU A 140 3.30 16.62 13.12
CA GLU A 140 3.85 17.02 14.41
C GLU A 140 4.29 15.78 15.18
N MET A 141 3.52 14.70 15.06
CA MET A 141 3.68 13.45 15.79
C MET A 141 3.79 12.20 14.88
N PRO A 142 4.71 12.20 13.89
CA PRO A 142 4.80 11.13 12.87
C PRO A 142 5.16 9.76 13.46
N ASN A 143 5.75 9.74 14.66
CA ASN A 143 6.12 8.53 15.39
C ASN A 143 4.91 7.76 15.92
N PHE A 144 3.72 8.38 15.96
CA PHE A 144 2.47 7.73 16.36
C PHE A 144 1.61 7.28 15.17
N SER A 145 1.87 7.80 13.96
CA SER A 145 1.16 7.41 12.75
C SER A 145 1.64 6.08 12.21
N ALA A 146 0.73 5.13 12.01
CA ALA A 146 1.09 3.89 11.34
C ALA A 146 1.33 4.12 9.84
N LEU A 147 2.23 3.34 9.27
CA LEU A 147 2.65 3.47 7.87
C LEU A 147 2.23 2.28 7.01
N PHE A 148 1.57 1.29 7.62
CA PHE A 148 1.12 0.08 6.94
C PHE A 148 -0.19 -0.40 7.59
N TYR A 149 -1.22 -0.50 6.76
CA TYR A 149 -2.56 -0.94 7.11
C TYR A 149 -2.97 -2.09 6.19
N ILE A 150 -3.67 -3.05 6.79
CA ILE A 150 -4.36 -4.13 6.10
C ILE A 150 -5.80 -4.14 6.59
N GLN A 151 -6.76 -4.01 5.69
CA GLN A 151 -8.19 -4.00 5.96
C GLN A 151 -8.83 -5.25 5.39
N VAL A 152 -9.56 -6.01 6.21
CA VAL A 152 -10.44 -7.09 5.73
C VAL A 152 -11.87 -6.58 5.79
N THR A 153 -12.51 -6.48 4.62
CA THR A 153 -13.89 -5.97 4.51
C THR A 153 -14.82 -7.09 4.08
N GLN A 154 -15.81 -7.43 4.90
CA GLN A 154 -16.88 -8.35 4.56
C GLN A 154 -18.01 -7.61 3.85
N PHE A 155 -18.46 -8.12 2.71
CA PHE A 155 -19.61 -7.60 1.96
C PHE A 155 -20.90 -8.32 2.33
N GLU A 156 -22.05 -7.74 1.97
CA GLU A 156 -23.31 -8.48 1.92
C GLU A 156 -23.20 -9.64 0.93
N GLY A 157 -23.54 -10.85 1.38
CA GLY A 157 -23.38 -12.10 0.62
C GLY A 157 -22.04 -12.77 0.84
N ASP A 158 -21.42 -13.25 -0.25
CA ASP A 158 -20.32 -14.24 -0.22
C ASP A 158 -18.97 -13.73 -0.72
N GLY A 159 -18.69 -12.45 -0.51
CA GLY A 159 -17.41 -11.84 -0.88
C GLY A 159 -16.76 -11.09 0.27
N TYR A 160 -15.44 -10.96 0.20
CA TYR A 160 -14.66 -10.08 1.05
C TYR A 160 -13.51 -9.46 0.26
N THR A 161 -12.97 -8.36 0.77
CA THR A 161 -11.73 -7.78 0.23
C THR A 161 -10.63 -7.74 1.28
N ILE A 162 -9.39 -7.83 0.80
CA ILE A 162 -8.20 -7.47 1.56
C ILE A 162 -7.64 -6.19 0.93
N GLY A 163 -7.87 -5.06 1.60
CA GLY A 163 -7.29 -3.78 1.25
C GLY A 163 -5.94 -3.57 1.93
N ILE A 164 -4.99 -3.00 1.22
CA ILE A 164 -3.63 -2.77 1.66
C ILE A 164 -3.29 -1.32 1.40
N SER A 165 -2.81 -0.60 2.42
CA SER A 165 -2.24 0.73 2.29
C SER A 165 -0.86 0.76 2.94
N CYS A 166 0.19 1.02 2.17
CA CYS A 166 1.56 1.06 2.66
C CYS A 166 2.26 2.35 2.21
N SER A 167 2.84 3.09 3.15
CA SER A 167 3.60 4.29 2.85
C SER A 167 4.76 3.97 1.90
N LEU A 168 4.93 4.80 0.86
CA LEU A 168 6.07 4.71 -0.05
C LEU A 168 7.41 5.02 0.65
N LEU A 169 7.37 5.65 1.83
CA LEU A 169 8.54 5.84 2.68
C LEU A 169 8.98 4.57 3.40
N LEU A 170 8.11 3.56 3.44
CA LEU A 170 8.30 2.30 4.13
C LEU A 170 8.68 1.18 3.15
N ALA A 171 7.96 1.07 2.03
CA ALA A 171 8.23 0.09 1.00
C ALA A 171 7.82 0.62 -0.38
N ASP A 172 8.62 0.30 -1.39
CA ASP A 172 8.13 0.39 -2.76
C ASP A 172 7.16 -0.76 -3.07
N PRO A 173 6.34 -0.66 -4.14
CA PRO A 173 5.37 -1.69 -4.48
C PRO A 173 5.97 -3.08 -4.72
N LEU A 174 7.18 -3.18 -5.27
CA LEU A 174 7.84 -4.45 -5.58
C LEU A 174 8.30 -5.16 -4.29
N PHE A 175 8.95 -4.43 -3.38
CA PHE A 175 9.33 -4.91 -2.07
C PHE A 175 8.12 -5.35 -1.27
N LEU A 176 7.05 -4.54 -1.27
CA LEU A 176 5.80 -4.89 -0.60
C LEU A 176 5.20 -6.17 -1.18
N ALA A 177 5.13 -6.32 -2.51
CA ALA A 177 4.62 -7.53 -3.14
C ALA A 177 5.43 -8.77 -2.76
N ASN A 178 6.76 -8.66 -2.71
CA ASN A 178 7.63 -9.76 -2.27
C ASN A 178 7.40 -10.12 -0.81
N PHE A 179 7.23 -9.13 0.07
CA PHE A 179 6.83 -9.35 1.46
C PHE A 179 5.47 -10.07 1.54
N LEU A 180 4.44 -9.60 0.83
CA LEU A 180 3.11 -10.19 0.84
C LEU A 180 3.13 -11.65 0.37
N LYS A 181 3.92 -11.97 -0.66
CA LYS A 181 4.14 -13.36 -1.12
C LYS A 181 4.83 -14.21 -0.06
N SER A 182 5.86 -13.68 0.61
CA SER A 182 6.54 -14.36 1.71
C SER A 182 5.57 -14.63 2.87
N TRP A 183 4.80 -13.61 3.27
CA TRP A 183 3.79 -13.73 4.31
C TRP A 183 2.69 -14.73 3.97
N ALA A 184 2.16 -14.72 2.74
CA ALA A 184 1.17 -15.71 2.30
C ALA A 184 1.70 -17.16 2.40
N ARG A 185 2.99 -17.39 2.09
CA ARG A 185 3.63 -18.70 2.30
C ARG A 185 3.71 -19.07 3.79
N THR A 186 4.13 -18.13 4.64
CA THR A 186 4.15 -18.33 6.10
C THR A 186 2.76 -18.65 6.63
N HIS A 187 1.74 -17.93 6.16
CA HIS A 187 0.34 -18.15 6.51
C HIS A 187 -0.12 -19.56 6.12
N ALA A 188 0.11 -19.97 4.87
CA ALA A 188 -0.23 -21.31 4.38
C ALA A 188 0.50 -22.42 5.17
N GLN A 189 1.78 -22.23 5.50
CA GLN A 189 2.53 -23.16 6.32
C GLN A 189 1.94 -23.29 7.73
N MET A 190 1.55 -22.18 8.35
CA MET A 190 0.93 -22.19 9.68
C MET A 190 -0.46 -22.85 9.68
N LEU A 191 -1.26 -22.64 8.63
CA LEU A 191 -2.54 -23.36 8.44
C LEU A 191 -2.30 -24.86 8.32
N ALA A 192 -1.37 -25.29 7.46
CA ALA A 192 -1.04 -26.71 7.26
C ALA A 192 -0.51 -27.40 8.54
N GLN A 193 0.12 -26.64 9.44
CA GLN A 193 0.59 -27.11 10.74
C GLN A 193 -0.49 -27.10 11.83
N GLY A 194 -1.73 -26.67 11.52
CA GLY A 194 -2.80 -26.55 12.50
C GLY A 194 -2.57 -25.45 13.54
N ARG A 195 -1.72 -24.45 13.25
CA ARG A 195 -1.42 -23.32 14.14
C ARG A 195 -2.45 -22.19 14.05
N LEU A 196 -3.39 -22.30 13.11
CA LEU A 196 -4.42 -21.33 12.77
C LEU A 196 -5.79 -22.02 12.71
N THR A 197 -6.14 -22.78 13.75
CA THR A 197 -7.39 -23.57 13.81
C THR A 197 -8.47 -22.91 14.66
N GLU A 198 -8.07 -22.12 15.66
CA GLU A 198 -8.98 -21.40 16.54
C GLU A 198 -8.76 -19.90 16.37
N SER A 199 -9.85 -19.14 16.33
CA SER A 199 -9.76 -17.69 16.35
C SER A 199 -9.15 -17.25 17.69
N PRO A 200 -8.14 -16.36 17.70
CA PRO A 200 -7.46 -15.99 18.93
C PRO A 200 -8.45 -15.45 19.97
N ILE A 201 -8.24 -15.74 21.25
CA ILE A 201 -9.14 -15.33 22.34
C ILE A 201 -9.45 -13.82 22.34
N PHE A 202 -8.52 -13.00 21.85
CA PHE A 202 -8.66 -11.55 21.72
C PHE A 202 -9.24 -11.09 20.37
N HIS A 203 -9.92 -11.98 19.64
CA HIS A 203 -10.59 -11.65 18.40
C HIS A 203 -11.92 -10.94 18.69
N LEU A 204 -12.23 -9.88 17.94
CA LEU A 204 -13.36 -9.01 18.28
C LEU A 204 -14.72 -9.70 18.19
N SER A 205 -14.83 -10.74 17.37
CA SER A 205 -16.03 -11.59 17.32
C SER A 205 -16.44 -12.14 18.69
N TYR A 206 -15.51 -12.29 19.63
CA TYR A 206 -15.80 -12.74 20.99
C TYR A 206 -16.33 -11.66 21.92
N PHE A 207 -16.24 -10.38 21.54
CA PHE A 207 -16.62 -9.24 22.37
C PHE A 207 -17.83 -8.46 21.81
N GLU A 208 -18.54 -9.04 20.84
CA GLU A 208 -19.75 -8.47 20.27
C GLU A 208 -20.84 -8.28 21.34
N ARG A 209 -21.27 -7.03 21.56
CA ARG A 209 -22.41 -6.72 22.43
C ARG A 209 -23.65 -6.54 21.58
N ARG A 210 -24.67 -7.37 21.81
CA ARG A 210 -25.91 -7.45 21.00
C ARG A 210 -26.73 -6.14 20.91
N ASP A 211 -26.50 -5.18 21.80
CA ASP A 211 -27.38 -4.00 21.95
C ASP A 211 -26.73 -2.65 21.58
N HIS A 212 -25.52 -2.63 21.00
CA HIS A 212 -24.79 -1.38 20.72
C HIS A 212 -24.26 -1.37 19.29
N PRO A 213 -24.24 -0.21 18.60
CA PRO A 213 -23.66 -0.12 17.26
C PRO A 213 -22.20 -0.60 17.28
N HIS A 214 -21.91 -1.55 16.39
CA HIS A 214 -20.68 -2.35 16.39
C HIS A 214 -19.49 -1.65 15.74
N HIS A 215 -19.67 -0.42 15.28
CA HIS A 215 -18.79 0.25 14.34
C HIS A 215 -18.07 1.41 15.02
N ILE A 216 -16.73 1.40 14.97
CA ILE A 216 -15.87 2.50 15.43
C ILE A 216 -16.06 3.73 14.54
N LYS A 217 -16.22 3.51 13.23
CA LYS A 217 -16.37 4.57 12.23
C LYS A 217 -17.22 4.07 11.07
N SER A 218 -18.13 4.92 10.57
CA SER A 218 -18.93 4.63 9.39
C SER A 218 -18.63 5.67 8.31
N THR A 219 -18.44 5.22 7.08
CA THR A 219 -18.17 6.08 5.92
C THR A 219 -19.16 5.76 4.82
N LYS A 220 -19.75 6.77 4.19
CA LYS A 220 -20.63 6.56 3.04
C LYS A 220 -19.82 5.97 1.89
N LEU A 221 -20.33 4.90 1.30
CA LEU A 221 -19.67 4.25 0.17
C LEU A 221 -19.85 5.06 -1.12
N GLU A 222 -21.02 5.69 -1.29
CA GLU A 222 -21.26 6.67 -2.33
C GLU A 222 -20.63 8.02 -1.97
N SER A 223 -19.82 8.58 -2.87
CA SER A 223 -19.33 9.95 -2.77
C SER A 223 -20.27 10.86 -3.56
N ASN A 224 -20.66 12.01 -3.01
CA ASN A 224 -21.07 13.10 -3.91
C ASN A 224 -19.86 13.52 -4.74
N PRO A 225 -20.02 14.02 -5.98
CA PRO A 225 -18.91 14.50 -6.81
C PRO A 225 -18.00 15.51 -6.08
N THR A 226 -18.59 16.28 -5.15
CA THR A 226 -17.93 17.30 -4.32
C THR A 226 -17.18 16.75 -3.09
N ASP A 227 -17.39 15.48 -2.70
CA ASP A 227 -16.76 14.85 -1.54
C ASP A 227 -15.53 13.99 -1.91
N SER A 228 -15.12 13.98 -3.19
CA SER A 228 -13.95 13.25 -3.69
C SER A 228 -12.64 13.93 -3.25
N SER A 229 -12.33 13.89 -1.95
CA SER A 229 -11.10 14.45 -1.37
C SER A 229 -9.84 13.60 -1.60
N SER A 230 -9.97 12.45 -2.29
CA SER A 230 -8.82 11.64 -2.65
C SER A 230 -8.22 12.15 -3.96
N PRO A 231 -6.93 12.53 -3.99
CA PRO A 231 -6.28 12.93 -5.23
C PRO A 231 -6.32 11.74 -6.19
N SER A 232 -7.14 11.87 -7.23
CA SER A 232 -7.13 10.88 -8.28
C SER A 232 -5.79 11.04 -9.02
N SER A 233 -5.02 9.97 -9.09
CA SER A 233 -3.72 9.94 -9.76
C SER A 233 -3.70 8.78 -10.75
N SER A 234 -2.84 8.91 -11.76
CA SER A 234 -2.65 7.92 -12.80
C SER A 234 -1.21 7.45 -12.75
N THR A 235 -1.00 6.14 -12.64
CA THR A 235 0.35 5.56 -12.56
C THR A 235 0.61 4.65 -13.75
N MET A 236 1.77 4.82 -14.39
CA MET A 236 2.30 3.92 -15.41
C MET A 236 3.62 3.30 -14.95
N LEU A 237 3.91 2.09 -15.39
CA LEU A 237 5.15 1.38 -15.06
C LEU A 237 5.93 1.08 -16.33
N PHE A 238 7.26 1.13 -16.22
CA PHE A 238 8.18 0.84 -17.31
C PHE A 238 9.31 -0.05 -16.82
N LYS A 239 9.74 -0.96 -17.67
CA LYS A 239 10.93 -1.79 -17.47
C LYS A 239 12.13 -1.10 -18.08
N VAL A 240 13.22 -1.08 -17.32
CA VAL A 240 14.45 -0.40 -17.72
C VAL A 240 15.64 -1.30 -17.45
N ASN A 241 16.52 -1.47 -18.44
CA ASN A 241 17.75 -2.25 -18.30
C ASN A 241 18.89 -1.35 -17.81
N ARG A 242 19.51 -1.68 -16.68
CA ARG A 242 20.57 -0.82 -16.11
C ARG A 242 21.91 -0.94 -16.85
N ASN A 243 22.18 -2.08 -17.50
CA ASN A 243 23.48 -2.37 -18.13
C ASN A 243 23.60 -1.83 -19.54
N LEU A 244 22.51 -1.86 -20.32
CA LEU A 244 22.52 -1.35 -21.69
C LEU A 244 22.71 0.17 -21.73
N ASP A 245 22.46 0.82 -20.60
CA ASP A 245 22.14 2.24 -20.63
C ASP A 245 23.06 3.13 -19.84
N ALA A 246 23.99 2.63 -19.02
CA ALA A 246 25.00 3.44 -18.29
C ALA A 246 24.51 4.80 -17.72
N GLN A 247 23.20 4.90 -17.48
CA GLN A 247 22.45 6.12 -17.24
C GLN A 247 22.05 6.12 -15.79
N SER A 248 22.03 7.32 -15.21
CA SER A 248 21.60 7.53 -13.84
C SER A 248 20.07 7.37 -13.73
N TYR A 249 19.60 7.07 -12.52
CA TYR A 249 18.17 6.80 -12.27
C TYR A 249 17.26 8.00 -12.59
N ASP A 250 17.76 9.22 -12.51
CA ASP A 250 17.08 10.44 -12.96
C ASP A 250 16.82 10.41 -14.47
N ALA A 251 17.78 9.98 -15.29
CA ALA A 251 17.58 9.88 -16.73
C ALA A 251 16.50 8.86 -17.10
N PHE A 252 16.46 7.72 -16.40
CA PHE A 252 15.39 6.74 -16.56
C PHE A 252 14.03 7.28 -16.14
N ALA A 253 13.96 7.95 -15.00
CA ALA A 253 12.73 8.56 -14.50
C ALA A 253 12.22 9.67 -15.44
N THR A 254 13.10 10.52 -15.97
CA THR A 254 12.75 11.56 -16.95
C THR A 254 12.20 10.95 -18.23
N ALA A 255 12.84 9.92 -18.78
CA ALA A 255 12.34 9.25 -19.99
C ALA A 255 10.96 8.61 -19.76
N CYS A 256 10.76 7.94 -18.62
CA CYS A 256 9.47 7.36 -18.25
C CYS A 256 8.40 8.45 -18.04
N LEU A 257 8.78 9.59 -17.47
CA LEU A 257 7.89 10.73 -17.28
C LEU A 257 7.40 11.28 -18.63
N GLN A 258 8.31 11.54 -19.56
CA GLN A 258 7.97 12.04 -20.90
C GLN A 258 7.01 11.09 -21.61
N GLU A 259 7.33 9.79 -21.64
CA GLU A 259 6.47 8.75 -22.22
C GLU A 259 5.09 8.68 -21.54
N THR A 260 5.04 8.83 -20.21
CA THR A 260 3.77 8.84 -19.45
C THR A 260 2.93 10.06 -19.79
N THR A 261 3.54 11.25 -19.83
CA THR A 261 2.87 12.51 -20.17
C THR A 261 2.29 12.45 -21.57
N GLU A 262 3.04 11.94 -22.55
CA GLU A 262 2.58 11.77 -23.93
C GLU A 262 1.40 10.80 -24.02
N ARG A 263 1.51 9.60 -23.42
CA ARG A 263 0.46 8.57 -23.49
C ARG A 263 -0.83 8.95 -22.76
N LEU A 264 -0.71 9.68 -21.66
CA LEU A 264 -1.88 10.14 -20.90
C LEU A 264 -2.43 11.48 -21.42
N GLY A 265 -1.81 12.10 -22.42
CA GLY A 265 -2.20 13.43 -22.91
C GLY A 265 -2.16 14.51 -21.83
N ALA A 266 -1.28 14.35 -20.83
CA ALA A 266 -1.17 15.27 -19.70
C ALA A 266 -0.34 16.50 -20.08
N LYS A 267 -0.46 17.58 -19.30
CA LYS A 267 0.41 18.75 -19.47
C LYS A 267 1.84 18.39 -19.04
N PRO A 268 2.88 18.93 -19.71
CA PRO A 268 4.26 18.77 -19.27
C PRO A 268 4.43 19.21 -17.81
N VAL A 269 5.11 18.39 -17.02
CA VAL A 269 5.35 18.66 -15.60
C VAL A 269 6.82 19.05 -15.44
N PRO A 270 7.13 20.30 -15.05
CA PRO A 270 8.50 20.81 -15.07
C PRO A 270 9.40 20.19 -13.99
N ASN A 271 8.81 19.69 -12.90
CA ASN A 271 9.53 19.11 -11.77
C ASN A 271 8.83 17.83 -11.28
N PHE A 272 9.62 16.85 -10.86
CA PHE A 272 9.13 15.62 -10.24
C PHE A 272 10.00 15.22 -9.07
N TYR A 273 9.49 14.36 -8.19
CA TYR A 273 10.26 13.74 -7.12
C TYR A 273 10.66 12.33 -7.53
N LEU A 274 11.93 11.99 -7.34
CA LEU A 274 12.48 10.67 -7.60
C LEU A 274 12.75 9.95 -6.28
N MET A 275 12.10 8.80 -6.08
CA MET A 275 12.34 7.90 -4.96
C MET A 275 13.19 6.70 -5.40
N ILE A 276 14.27 6.45 -4.67
CA ILE A 276 15.15 5.30 -4.89
C ILE A 276 15.41 4.65 -3.54
N SER A 277 15.01 3.39 -3.41
CA SER A 277 15.24 2.59 -2.20
C SER A 277 16.17 1.42 -2.52
N ASP A 278 17.15 1.19 -1.66
CA ASP A 278 17.92 -0.06 -1.65
C ASP A 278 17.35 -1.10 -0.68
N HIS A 279 16.30 -0.71 0.07
CA HIS A 279 15.64 -1.46 1.14
C HIS A 279 16.54 -1.91 2.31
N ALA A 280 17.82 -1.57 2.28
CA ALA A 280 18.82 -2.01 3.25
C ALA A 280 19.35 -0.83 4.06
N THR A 281 19.92 0.18 3.41
CA THR A 281 20.64 1.27 4.08
C THR A 281 19.90 2.59 4.07
N GLY A 282 19.10 2.87 3.03
CA GLY A 282 18.45 4.17 2.93
C GLY A 282 17.39 4.29 1.84
N LEU A 283 16.53 5.28 2.03
CA LEU A 283 15.62 5.78 1.00
C LEU A 283 16.13 7.16 0.57
N LYS A 284 16.38 7.33 -0.73
CA LYS A 284 16.78 8.61 -1.31
C LYS A 284 15.60 9.27 -2.00
N ILE A 285 15.42 10.57 -1.77
CA ILE A 285 14.36 11.40 -2.36
C ILE A 285 15.00 12.64 -2.98
N GLU A 286 14.91 12.75 -4.30
CA GLU A 286 15.54 13.85 -5.04
C GLU A 286 14.51 14.65 -5.84
N PRO A 287 14.51 15.98 -5.76
CA PRO A 287 13.79 16.79 -6.73
C PRO A 287 14.55 16.75 -8.06
N CYS A 288 13.84 16.43 -9.14
CA CYS A 288 14.36 16.40 -10.49
C CYS A 288 13.62 17.42 -11.36
N ALA A 289 14.36 18.16 -12.18
CA ALA A 289 13.78 19.01 -13.21
C ALA A 289 13.67 18.21 -14.52
N ASP A 290 12.58 18.40 -15.26
CA ASP A 290 12.47 17.88 -16.61
C ASP A 290 13.51 18.59 -17.50
N ALA A 291 14.58 17.88 -17.83
CA ALA A 291 15.57 18.38 -18.78
C ALA A 291 14.93 18.35 -20.17
N SER A 292 14.95 19.51 -20.85
CA SER A 292 14.51 19.71 -22.25
C SER A 292 14.72 18.49 -23.15
N PRO A 293 13.85 18.24 -24.15
CA PRO A 293 13.73 16.95 -24.83
C PRO A 293 15.07 16.45 -25.35
N ARG A 294 15.60 15.39 -24.74
CA ARG A 294 16.73 14.66 -25.31
C ARG A 294 16.17 13.75 -26.39
N SER A 295 16.65 13.96 -27.62
CA SER A 295 16.14 13.37 -28.86
C SER A 295 16.46 11.88 -29.04
N SER A 296 16.21 11.05 -28.03
CA SER A 296 16.23 9.60 -28.21
C SER A 296 14.85 9.08 -27.88
N SER A 297 14.02 8.88 -28.90
CA SER A 297 12.80 8.09 -28.83
C SER A 297 13.17 6.66 -28.44
N ARG A 298 13.31 6.46 -27.15
CA ARG A 298 13.66 5.17 -26.60
C ARG A 298 12.36 4.41 -26.39
N ALA A 299 12.19 3.28 -27.07
CA ALA A 299 11.09 2.39 -26.79
C ALA A 299 11.23 1.89 -25.35
N LEU A 300 10.38 2.40 -24.46
CA LEU A 300 10.26 1.92 -23.09
C LEU A 300 9.24 0.78 -23.05
N ASP A 301 9.65 -0.34 -22.46
CA ASP A 301 8.78 -1.49 -22.28
C ASP A 301 7.81 -1.22 -21.14
N VAL A 302 6.52 -1.30 -21.40
CA VAL A 302 5.47 -1.07 -20.39
C VAL A 302 5.41 -2.27 -19.44
N ALA A 303 5.38 -1.98 -18.14
CA ALA A 303 5.09 -2.95 -17.09
C ALA A 303 3.66 -2.80 -16.57
N TRP A 304 3.19 -3.85 -15.91
CA TRP A 304 1.85 -3.95 -15.32
C TRP A 304 1.95 -4.43 -13.88
N TRP A 305 1.04 -3.98 -13.03
CA TRP A 305 0.98 -4.39 -11.62
C TRP A 305 0.86 -5.90 -11.45
N ASP A 306 0.18 -6.59 -12.37
CA ASP A 306 -0.01 -8.05 -12.37
C ASP A 306 1.32 -8.81 -12.33
N GLN A 307 2.40 -8.23 -12.87
CA GLN A 307 3.73 -8.84 -12.85
C GLN A 307 4.30 -8.99 -11.43
N PHE A 308 3.74 -8.28 -10.43
CA PHE A 308 4.15 -8.42 -9.04
C PHE A 308 3.54 -9.64 -8.34
N GLY A 309 2.51 -10.25 -8.95
CA GLY A 309 1.90 -11.52 -8.51
C GLY A 309 1.01 -11.39 -7.28
N LEU A 310 0.27 -10.29 -7.16
CA LEU A 310 -0.67 -10.07 -6.05
C LEU A 310 -1.96 -10.90 -6.20
N ASP A 311 -2.29 -11.31 -7.42
CA ASP A 311 -3.37 -12.23 -7.80
C ASP A 311 -3.12 -13.69 -7.40
N GLU A 312 -1.92 -13.98 -6.91
CA GLU A 312 -1.51 -15.31 -6.44
C GLU A 312 -1.49 -15.43 -4.90
N LEU A 313 -1.91 -14.39 -4.18
CA LEU A 313 -1.88 -14.37 -2.72
C LEU A 313 -3.04 -15.17 -2.13
N VAL A 314 -2.72 -16.19 -1.34
CA VAL A 314 -3.71 -17.09 -0.72
C VAL A 314 -3.66 -16.94 0.81
N PHE A 315 -4.76 -16.46 1.39
CA PHE A 315 -4.94 -16.31 2.85
C PHE A 315 -6.09 -17.13 3.44
N ALA A 316 -6.81 -17.90 2.60
CA ALA A 316 -7.88 -18.78 3.04
C ALA A 316 -7.95 -20.02 2.15
N GLY A 317 -7.63 -21.19 2.70
CA GLY A 317 -7.63 -22.45 1.95
C GLY A 317 -6.74 -22.39 0.71
N THR A 318 -7.33 -22.57 -0.48
CA THR A 318 -6.66 -22.47 -1.79
C THR A 318 -7.17 -21.28 -2.61
N ASN A 319 -7.86 -20.34 -1.95
CA ASN A 319 -8.61 -19.28 -2.60
C ASN A 319 -7.70 -18.13 -3.03
N LYS A 320 -7.77 -17.77 -4.31
CA LYS A 320 -7.03 -16.67 -4.91
C LYS A 320 -7.96 -15.46 -5.11
N PRO A 321 -7.42 -14.24 -5.20
CA PRO A 321 -8.18 -13.08 -5.62
C PRO A 321 -8.85 -13.31 -6.98
N LEU A 322 -10.14 -12.96 -7.06
CA LEU A 322 -10.89 -12.85 -8.32
C LEU A 322 -10.47 -11.61 -9.11
N HIS A 323 -10.06 -10.56 -8.41
CA HIS A 323 -9.62 -9.30 -8.99
C HIS A 323 -8.63 -8.61 -8.05
N VAL A 324 -7.67 -7.89 -8.63
CA VAL A 324 -6.74 -7.05 -7.90
C VAL A 324 -6.72 -5.67 -8.54
N SER A 325 -6.97 -4.65 -7.74
CA SER A 325 -6.77 -3.25 -8.11
C SER A 325 -5.56 -2.70 -7.39
N CYS A 326 -4.72 -1.95 -8.11
CA CYS A 326 -3.50 -1.34 -7.59
C CYS A 326 -3.41 0.12 -8.01
N GLN A 327 -2.97 0.98 -7.10
CA GLN A 327 -2.66 2.37 -7.40
C GLN A 327 -1.62 2.93 -6.44
N VAL A 328 -0.84 3.89 -6.94
CA VAL A 328 -0.09 4.80 -6.07
C VAL A 328 -0.97 6.01 -5.80
N VAL A 329 -1.15 6.35 -4.54
CA VAL A 329 -1.80 7.59 -4.12
C VAL A 329 -0.73 8.57 -3.70
N SER A 330 -0.65 9.70 -4.40
CA SER A 330 0.26 10.80 -4.10
C SER A 330 -0.54 12.10 -4.01
N ARG A 331 -0.22 12.94 -3.02
CA ARG A 331 -0.80 14.29 -2.85
C ARG A 331 0.11 15.40 -3.35
N VAL A 332 1.28 15.05 -3.89
CA VAL A 332 2.29 16.03 -4.27
C VAL A 332 1.76 16.88 -5.43
N ASP A 333 2.00 18.19 -5.37
CA ASP A 333 1.70 19.17 -6.44
C ASP A 333 2.62 18.98 -7.68
N GLY A 334 2.80 17.74 -8.12
CA GLY A 334 3.73 17.35 -9.18
C GLY A 334 3.75 15.84 -9.39
N CYS A 335 4.71 15.38 -10.20
CA CYS A 335 4.88 13.97 -10.49
C CYS A 335 5.73 13.26 -9.43
N LEU A 336 5.39 12.01 -9.12
CA LEU A 336 6.23 11.11 -8.34
C LEU A 336 6.76 9.98 -9.24
N ALA A 337 8.07 9.85 -9.34
CA ALA A 337 8.74 8.72 -9.97
C ALA A 337 9.40 7.85 -8.89
N MET A 338 9.29 6.54 -9.02
CA MET A 338 9.90 5.60 -8.08
C MET A 338 10.59 4.48 -8.85
N VAL A 339 11.85 4.22 -8.49
CA VAL A 339 12.64 3.13 -9.05
C VAL A 339 12.61 1.94 -8.11
N MET A 340 12.02 0.85 -8.59
CA MET A 340 11.93 -0.44 -7.92
C MET A 340 13.03 -1.35 -8.46
N ILE A 341 13.95 -1.76 -7.60
CA ILE A 341 15.12 -2.55 -7.97
C ILE A 341 14.94 -3.99 -7.47
N PRO A 342 14.65 -4.96 -8.34
CA PRO A 342 14.59 -6.36 -7.92
C PRO A 342 15.96 -6.87 -7.49
N GLU A 343 16.00 -7.64 -6.42
CA GLU A 343 17.25 -8.25 -5.93
C GLU A 343 17.91 -9.13 -7.00
N GLY A 344 19.19 -8.90 -7.23
CA GLY A 344 20.00 -9.72 -8.16
C GLY A 344 19.63 -9.58 -9.64
N GLN A 345 18.65 -8.75 -10.01
CA GLN A 345 18.26 -8.54 -11.41
C GLN A 345 18.86 -7.27 -11.97
N MET A 346 19.14 -7.27 -13.28
CA MET A 346 19.71 -6.12 -14.01
C MET A 346 18.65 -5.15 -14.53
N GLU A 347 17.41 -5.62 -14.64
CA GLU A 347 16.24 -4.84 -14.99
C GLU A 347 15.63 -4.22 -13.73
N CYS A 348 15.26 -2.95 -13.79
CA CYS A 348 14.46 -2.30 -12.75
C CYS A 348 13.12 -1.85 -13.33
N VAL A 349 12.14 -1.66 -12.44
CA VAL A 349 10.83 -1.12 -12.81
C VAL A 349 10.74 0.30 -12.32
N VAL A 350 10.34 1.23 -13.19
CA VAL A 350 10.10 2.63 -12.84
C VAL A 350 8.61 2.88 -12.88
N SER A 351 8.01 3.29 -11.76
CA SER A 351 6.63 3.79 -11.75
C SER A 351 6.63 5.31 -11.81
N VAL A 352 5.77 5.87 -12.66
CA VAL A 352 5.54 7.31 -12.79
C VAL A 352 4.07 7.59 -12.46
N THR A 353 3.84 8.41 -11.45
CA THR A 353 2.51 8.80 -10.97
C THR A 353 2.27 10.28 -11.25
N LEU A 354 1.29 10.56 -12.10
CA LEU A 354 0.82 11.91 -12.41
C LEU A 354 -0.45 12.24 -11.62
N PRO A 355 -0.64 13.49 -11.17
CA PRO A 355 -1.94 13.97 -10.72
C PRO A 355 -2.91 13.93 -11.90
N LYS A 356 -4.18 13.54 -11.67
CA LYS A 356 -5.20 13.69 -12.72
C LYS A 356 -5.52 15.18 -12.92
N ALA A 357 -5.74 15.54 -14.18
CA ALA A 357 -5.99 16.91 -14.64
C ALA A 357 -7.39 17.43 -14.27
#